data_AF-A0A0W0GD51-F1
#
_entry.id   AF-A0A0W0GD51-F1
#
_cell.length_a   1.000
_cell.length_b   1.000
_cell.length_c   1.000
_cell.angle_alpha   90.00
_cell.angle_beta   90.00
_cell.angle_gamma   90.00
#
_symmetry.space_group_name_H-M   'P 1'
#
loop_
_entity.id
_entity.type
_entity.pdbx_description
1 polymer ?
#
loop_
_entity_poly.entity_id
_entity_poly.type
_entity_poly.pdbx_seq_one_letter_code
_entity_poly.pdbx_strand_id
1 'polypeptide(L)'
;MSSISASIPQCSAVSGCPKIIDIIIESPNGFRRGAHKDSLYLFNPGFPRPGSDTPRIQDVDVIKIEEYGLVAYLLLEFSHHQQCYPEMFGAGVDALVELADTAKKYGNMFALTACKLAMNHCARSSPENAIRLIRYIFNEGQTNPEADALVQSTMVLPMEIVGSHLGIGTLFMIYTIYRDKWKTAMEEYHRVIDDCPYLRTSLAKDATGKAAIYIQGALREDVAPSLMAVDTASRNAKGRYPKSRCAQKETVAYVKLDEPANILQLLLGLSHYDSGDSTSLISNCDLDIVLAVADAAENYDNQFAMALCKAAIDDFAWSSPENALRVMPYLLSPYKSMPGADALARYTMYLPTQAIEKHFKMRHASVYLVYAVYRYRRKDAMEQYEEVVHDSSHRSSYASDSTEKAARYVQGAMLENRFPSSTALDRACKNAKLCFPNSDWSDLSVWIKRIRSTIENFPSWEAVRRNTLDGIGN
;
A
#
# COMPACT_ATOMS: atom_id res chain seq x y z
N MET A 1 29.55 36.90 33.53
CA MET A 1 28.40 37.58 32.89
C MET A 1 28.89 38.11 31.54
N SER A 2 28.73 37.33 30.47
CA SER A 2 29.05 37.79 29.11
C SER A 2 27.76 38.24 28.45
N SER A 3 27.66 39.55 28.23
CA SER A 3 26.63 40.20 27.44
C SER A 3 26.73 39.76 25.99
N ILE A 4 25.79 38.95 25.53
CA ILE A 4 25.53 38.79 24.10
C ILE A 4 24.26 39.59 23.81
N SER A 5 24.41 40.85 23.42
CA SER A 5 23.40 41.50 22.59
C SER A 5 23.45 40.85 21.20
N ALA A 6 22.97 39.61 21.09
CA ALA A 6 22.78 38.98 19.80
C ALA A 6 21.63 39.73 19.14
N SER A 7 21.91 40.48 18.08
CA SER A 7 20.88 41.08 17.25
C SER A 7 19.84 40.02 16.89
N ILE A 8 18.55 40.35 17.09
CA ILE A 8 17.45 39.49 16.65
C ILE A 8 17.59 39.35 15.13
N PRO A 9 17.75 38.12 14.59
CA PRO A 9 17.88 37.93 13.16
C PRO A 9 16.60 38.37 12.46
N GLN A 10 16.74 38.99 11.29
CA GLN A 10 15.60 39.36 10.46
C GLN A 10 14.85 38.12 9.95
N CYS A 11 13.58 38.30 9.59
CA CYS A 11 12.86 37.32 8.77
C CYS A 11 13.46 37.34 7.37
N SER A 12 14.12 36.25 6.97
CA SER A 12 14.69 36.09 5.64
C SER A 12 13.76 35.40 4.66
N ALA A 13 12.58 34.96 5.09
CA ALA A 13 11.60 34.31 4.20
C ALA A 13 11.07 35.27 3.13
N VAL A 14 11.01 36.58 3.44
CA VAL A 14 10.69 37.63 2.48
C VAL A 14 11.58 38.84 2.73
N SER A 15 12.18 39.37 1.66
CA SER A 15 13.00 40.57 1.73
C SER A 15 12.20 41.75 2.29
N GLY A 16 12.67 42.33 3.40
CA GLY A 16 12.04 43.51 4.02
C GLY A 16 10.72 43.23 4.73
N CYS A 17 10.53 42.01 5.28
CA CYS A 17 9.32 41.65 6.01
C CYS A 17 8.99 42.67 7.13
N PRO A 18 7.80 43.31 7.13
CA PRO A 18 7.46 44.36 8.09
C PRO A 18 6.92 43.82 9.43
N LYS A 19 6.71 42.50 9.55
CA LYS A 19 6.15 41.89 10.78
C LYS A 19 7.22 41.78 11.87
N ILE A 20 6.81 42.07 13.12
CA ILE A 20 7.66 41.94 14.31
C ILE A 20 8.06 40.47 14.49
N ILE A 21 9.35 40.23 14.66
CA ILE A 21 9.88 38.89 14.95
C ILE A 21 9.55 38.54 16.40
N ASP A 22 8.83 37.44 16.60
CA ASP A 22 8.40 36.93 17.91
C ASP A 22 8.95 35.53 18.21
N ILE A 23 9.62 34.90 17.24
CA ILE A 23 10.26 33.59 17.38
C ILE A 23 11.52 33.52 16.51
N ILE A 24 12.53 32.80 17.01
CA ILE A 24 13.76 32.46 16.30
C ILE A 24 13.81 30.95 16.11
N ILE A 25 13.99 30.52 14.87
CA ILE A 25 14.26 29.13 14.53
C ILE A 25 15.77 28.92 14.48
N GLU A 26 16.24 27.91 15.19
CA GLU A 26 17.64 27.46 15.20
C GLU A 26 17.70 26.00 14.74
N SER A 27 18.56 25.71 13.76
CA SER A 27 18.83 24.34 13.31
C SER A 27 20.23 23.86 13.74
N PRO A 28 20.53 22.55 13.64
CA PRO A 28 21.78 21.98 14.13
C PRO A 28 23.04 22.52 13.42
N ASN A 29 22.92 23.01 12.18
CA ASN A 29 24.06 23.54 11.42
C ASN A 29 24.34 25.04 11.67
N GLY A 30 23.71 25.63 12.68
CA GLY A 30 23.85 27.05 13.03
C GLY A 30 22.99 28.00 12.19
N PHE A 31 22.12 27.48 11.31
CA PHE A 31 21.10 28.31 10.69
C PHE A 31 20.15 28.85 11.76
N ARG A 32 20.12 30.18 11.89
CA ARG A 32 19.33 30.92 12.87
C ARG A 32 18.56 32.05 12.18
N ARG A 33 17.22 32.05 12.23
CA ARG A 33 16.37 33.03 11.53
C ARG A 33 15.17 33.45 12.36
N GLY A 34 14.76 34.72 12.20
CA GLY A 34 13.52 35.22 12.77
C GLY A 34 12.31 34.77 11.96
N ALA A 35 11.19 34.51 12.62
CA ALA A 35 9.92 34.15 12.01
C ALA A 35 8.74 34.74 12.81
N HIS A 36 7.53 34.33 12.47
CA HIS A 36 6.28 34.81 13.07
C HIS A 36 5.44 33.64 13.57
N LYS A 37 5.17 33.54 14.88
CA LYS A 37 4.44 32.42 15.50
C LYS A 37 3.08 32.20 14.83
N ASP A 38 2.33 33.27 14.57
CA ASP A 38 1.02 33.21 13.92
C ASP A 38 1.09 32.59 12.51
N SER A 39 2.12 32.96 11.74
CA SER A 39 2.26 32.47 10.36
C SER A 39 2.75 31.01 10.37
N LEU A 40 3.69 30.67 11.24
CA LEU A 40 4.12 29.29 11.44
C LEU A 40 2.95 28.38 11.83
N TYR A 41 2.17 28.75 12.85
CA TYR A 41 1.03 27.94 13.29
C TYR A 41 -0.04 27.77 12.22
N LEU A 42 -0.35 28.83 11.47
CA LEU A 42 -1.39 28.78 10.45
C LEU A 42 -1.04 27.81 9.30
N PHE A 43 0.19 27.86 8.82
CA PHE A 43 0.63 27.04 7.68
C PHE A 43 1.20 25.68 8.10
N ASN A 44 1.51 25.51 9.39
CA ASN A 44 2.15 24.33 9.95
C ASN A 44 1.48 23.97 11.28
N PRO A 45 0.37 23.21 11.26
CA PRO A 45 -0.33 22.81 12.48
C PRO A 45 0.53 21.98 13.45
N GLY A 46 1.70 21.47 13.00
CA GLY A 46 2.68 20.84 13.87
C GLY A 46 3.43 21.80 14.80
N PHE A 47 3.34 23.13 14.58
CA PHE A 47 3.90 24.13 15.49
C PHE A 47 2.92 24.47 16.62
N PRO A 48 3.39 24.86 17.82
CA PRO A 48 2.52 25.25 18.93
C PRO A 48 1.65 26.47 18.59
N ARG A 49 0.42 26.48 19.11
CA ARG A 49 -0.49 27.63 18.97
C ARG A 49 0.08 28.86 19.70
N PRO A 50 0.10 30.04 19.07
CA PRO A 50 0.46 31.29 19.73
C PRO A 50 -0.49 31.59 20.89
N GLY A 51 0.03 32.08 22.01
CA GLY A 51 -0.78 32.63 23.11
C GLY A 51 -1.48 33.92 22.68
N SER A 52 -2.50 34.34 23.44
CA SER A 52 -3.30 35.55 23.13
C SER A 52 -2.58 36.89 23.38
N ASP A 53 -1.37 36.86 23.94
CA ASP A 53 -0.64 38.05 24.34
C ASP A 53 0.13 38.65 23.16
N THR A 54 0.09 39.99 23.04
CA THR A 54 0.85 40.69 22.00
C THR A 54 2.36 40.54 22.25
N PRO A 55 3.14 40.00 21.29
CA PRO A 55 4.56 39.75 21.51
C PRO A 55 5.32 41.05 21.74
N ARG A 56 6.04 41.13 22.86
CA ARG A 56 7.01 42.21 23.13
C ARG A 56 8.38 41.79 22.57
N ILE A 57 9.17 42.75 22.08
CA ILE A 57 10.51 42.52 21.51
C ILE A 57 11.48 41.82 22.50
N GLN A 58 11.16 41.83 23.80
CA GLN A 58 11.95 41.21 24.87
C GLN A 58 11.61 39.72 25.09
N ASP A 59 10.54 39.20 24.46
CA ASP A 59 10.00 37.84 24.65
C ASP A 59 10.13 36.98 23.38
N VAL A 60 11.30 37.04 22.73
CA VAL A 60 11.57 36.24 21.52
C VAL A 60 11.95 34.81 21.91
N ASP A 61 11.06 33.87 21.63
CA ASP A 61 11.31 32.45 21.87
C ASP A 61 12.34 31.90 20.88
N VAL A 62 13.26 31.06 21.35
CA VAL A 62 14.16 30.31 20.48
C VAL A 62 13.71 28.86 20.45
N ILE A 63 13.35 28.38 19.26
CA ILE A 63 13.00 26.97 19.05
C ILE A 63 14.10 26.28 18.25
N LYS A 64 14.43 25.06 18.67
CA LYS A 64 15.35 24.19 17.96
C LYS A 64 14.58 23.22 17.09
N ILE A 65 14.94 23.16 15.82
CA ILE A 65 14.41 22.18 14.86
C ILE A 65 15.52 21.22 14.45
N GLU A 66 15.15 20.09 13.86
CA GLU A 66 16.10 19.04 13.50
C GLU A 66 16.59 19.17 12.05
N GLU A 67 15.82 19.87 11.22
CA GLU A 67 16.00 20.00 9.79
C GLU A 67 17.13 20.95 9.43
N TYR A 68 17.90 20.62 8.39
CA TYR A 68 19.05 21.41 7.97
C TYR A 68 18.62 22.71 7.26
N GLY A 69 19.53 23.69 7.25
CA GLY A 69 19.24 25.09 6.91
C GLY A 69 18.46 25.36 5.60
N LEU A 70 18.68 24.61 4.50
CA LEU A 70 17.93 24.82 3.25
C LEU A 70 16.46 24.40 3.38
N VAL A 71 16.20 23.26 4.01
CA VAL A 71 14.84 22.74 4.23
C VAL A 71 14.10 23.61 5.24
N ALA A 72 14.78 24.01 6.32
CA ALA A 72 14.26 24.98 7.27
C ALA A 72 13.92 26.33 6.60
N TYR A 73 14.78 26.80 5.69
CA TYR A 73 14.55 28.04 4.95
C TYR A 73 13.33 27.95 4.02
N LEU A 74 13.23 26.88 3.22
CA LEU A 74 12.10 26.67 2.32
C LEU A 74 10.78 26.52 3.10
N LEU A 75 10.80 25.80 4.22
CA LEU A 75 9.63 25.70 5.11
C LEU A 75 9.18 27.08 5.58
N LEU A 76 10.11 27.94 6.00
CA LEU A 76 9.82 29.31 6.41
C LEU A 76 9.20 30.14 5.29
N GLU A 77 9.67 30.00 4.06
CA GLU A 77 9.08 30.68 2.89
C GLU A 77 7.64 30.22 2.62
N PHE A 78 7.37 28.91 2.66
CA PHE A 78 6.00 28.38 2.56
C PHE A 78 5.10 28.74 3.75
N SER A 79 5.67 29.22 4.84
CA SER A 79 4.96 29.59 6.07
C SER A 79 4.71 31.09 6.18
N HIS A 80 4.95 31.85 5.12
CA HIS A 80 4.80 33.29 5.11
C HIS A 80 3.63 33.72 4.21
N HIS A 81 2.80 34.65 4.71
CA HIS A 81 1.58 35.10 4.03
C HIS A 81 1.78 35.89 2.73
N GLN A 82 2.98 36.43 2.50
CA GLN A 82 3.28 37.20 1.29
C GLN A 82 3.71 36.23 0.18
N GLN A 83 2.82 36.06 -0.80
CA GLN A 83 2.84 35.07 -1.87
C GLN A 83 4.00 35.22 -2.87
N CYS A 84 5.20 34.80 -2.48
CA CYS A 84 6.22 34.34 -3.43
C CYS A 84 6.56 32.91 -3.04
N TYR A 85 5.90 31.93 -3.66
CA TYR A 85 6.29 30.53 -3.47
C TYR A 85 7.72 30.36 -3.99
N PRO A 86 8.62 29.69 -3.24
CA PRO A 86 9.99 29.49 -3.69
C PRO A 86 10.05 28.75 -5.01
N GLU A 87 11.07 29.07 -5.81
CA GLU A 87 11.37 28.29 -7.00
C GLU A 87 11.93 26.93 -6.58
N MET A 88 11.10 25.89 -6.73
CA MET A 88 11.43 24.53 -6.29
C MET A 88 12.31 23.75 -7.28
N PHE A 89 12.33 24.15 -8.55
CA PHE A 89 12.95 23.38 -9.63
C PHE A 89 14.49 23.36 -9.58
N GLY A 90 15.11 24.25 -8.80
CA GLY A 90 16.57 24.32 -8.61
C GLY A 90 17.09 23.66 -7.31
N ALA A 91 16.21 23.21 -6.41
CA ALA A 91 16.60 22.72 -5.08
C ALA A 91 17.33 21.36 -5.13
N GLY A 92 17.17 20.61 -6.22
CA GLY A 92 17.70 19.25 -6.34
C GLY A 92 16.80 18.20 -5.67
N VAL A 93 16.93 16.94 -6.11
CA VAL A 93 16.05 15.84 -5.69
C VAL A 93 16.10 15.59 -4.17
N ASP A 94 17.29 15.62 -3.56
CA ASP A 94 17.43 15.34 -2.12
C ASP A 94 16.74 16.40 -1.26
N ALA A 95 16.88 17.68 -1.61
CA ALA A 95 16.23 18.76 -0.88
C ALA A 95 14.70 18.73 -1.07
N LEU A 96 14.20 18.33 -2.25
CA LEU A 96 12.77 18.16 -2.49
C LEU A 96 12.18 17.03 -1.64
N VAL A 97 12.91 15.92 -1.53
CA VAL A 97 12.54 14.76 -0.71
C VAL A 97 12.52 15.14 0.77
N GLU A 98 13.60 15.75 1.27
CA GLU A 98 13.71 16.17 2.67
C GLU A 98 12.66 17.23 3.04
N LEU A 99 12.38 18.17 2.13
CA LEU A 99 11.32 19.16 2.32
C LEU A 99 9.93 18.52 2.29
N ALA A 100 9.67 17.53 1.45
CA ALA A 100 8.39 16.83 1.44
C ALA A 100 8.12 16.13 2.77
N ASP A 101 9.12 15.44 3.33
CA ASP A 101 9.01 14.78 4.63
C ASP A 101 8.82 15.80 5.76
N THR A 102 9.56 16.91 5.71
CA THR A 102 9.44 18.02 6.67
C THR A 102 8.05 18.67 6.60
N ALA A 103 7.56 18.94 5.39
CA ALA A 103 6.24 19.49 5.16
C ALA A 103 5.16 18.56 5.72
N LYS A 104 5.32 17.24 5.57
CA LYS A 104 4.43 16.24 6.16
C LYS A 104 4.50 16.23 7.69
N LYS A 105 5.71 16.27 8.27
CA LYS A 105 5.94 16.34 9.73
C LYS A 105 5.25 17.54 10.37
N TYR A 106 5.36 18.70 9.74
CA TYR A 106 4.81 19.95 10.27
C TYR A 106 3.40 20.30 9.76
N GLY A 107 2.86 19.51 8.82
CA GLY A 107 1.52 19.69 8.25
C GLY A 107 1.39 20.80 7.20
N ASN A 108 2.50 21.20 6.57
CA ASN A 108 2.51 22.22 5.52
C ASN A 108 2.05 21.66 4.16
N MET A 109 0.74 21.71 3.92
CA MET A 109 0.15 21.15 2.71
C MET A 109 0.58 21.88 1.42
N PHE A 110 0.89 23.18 1.50
CA PHE A 110 1.35 23.97 0.35
C PHE A 110 2.75 23.53 -0.10
N ALA A 111 3.68 23.43 0.85
CA ALA A 111 5.03 22.93 0.59
C ALA A 111 5.00 21.50 0.05
N LEU A 112 4.20 20.61 0.66
CA LEU A 112 4.07 19.22 0.21
C LEU A 112 3.55 19.13 -1.24
N THR A 113 2.55 19.94 -1.58
CA THR A 113 1.99 19.97 -2.95
C THR A 113 3.02 20.49 -3.95
N ALA A 114 3.75 21.56 -3.61
CA ALA A 114 4.81 22.10 -4.45
C ALA A 114 5.95 21.08 -4.66
N CYS A 115 6.35 20.36 -3.60
CA CYS A 115 7.36 19.30 -3.70
C CYS A 115 6.91 18.18 -4.65
N LYS A 116 5.64 17.75 -4.57
CA LYS A 116 5.11 16.72 -5.48
C LYS A 116 5.18 17.14 -6.95
N LEU A 117 4.79 18.38 -7.25
CA LEU A 117 4.87 18.91 -8.61
C LEU A 117 6.32 19.00 -9.10
N ALA A 118 7.23 19.51 -8.26
CA ALA A 118 8.64 19.63 -8.59
C ALA A 118 9.30 18.26 -8.77
N MET A 119 9.02 17.29 -7.90
CA MET A 119 9.52 15.91 -8.01
C MET A 119 9.03 15.25 -9.30
N ASN A 120 7.75 15.37 -9.65
CA ASN A 120 7.24 14.84 -10.92
C ASN A 120 7.95 15.46 -12.13
N HIS A 121 8.22 16.77 -12.10
CA HIS A 121 9.00 17.42 -13.15
C HIS A 121 10.43 16.87 -13.22
N CYS A 122 11.16 16.84 -12.09
CA CYS A 122 12.52 16.33 -12.02
C CYS A 122 12.63 14.88 -12.47
N ALA A 123 11.65 14.05 -12.12
CA ALA A 123 11.58 12.65 -12.50
C ALA A 123 11.47 12.50 -14.04
N ARG A 124 10.70 13.36 -14.71
CA ARG A 124 10.58 13.36 -16.18
C ARG A 124 11.84 13.89 -16.90
N SER A 125 12.64 14.71 -16.23
CA SER A 125 13.83 15.34 -16.85
C SER A 125 15.01 14.38 -17.01
N SER A 126 15.12 13.32 -16.21
CA SER A 126 16.21 12.36 -16.29
C SER A 126 15.84 10.99 -15.69
N PRO A 127 16.24 9.88 -16.34
CA PRO A 127 16.10 8.53 -15.78
C PRO A 127 16.69 8.37 -14.37
N GLU A 128 17.79 9.05 -14.08
CA GLU A 128 18.46 8.98 -12.76
C GLU A 128 17.62 9.64 -11.66
N ASN A 129 16.95 10.75 -11.98
CA ASN A 129 16.02 11.37 -11.06
C ASN A 129 14.74 10.53 -10.90
N ALA A 130 14.25 9.93 -11.99
CA ALA A 130 13.13 9.02 -11.96
C ALA A 130 13.38 7.85 -10.99
N ILE A 131 14.53 7.16 -11.09
CA ILE A 131 14.81 6.02 -10.21
C ILE A 131 14.93 6.41 -8.73
N ARG A 132 15.44 7.61 -8.45
CA ARG A 132 15.51 8.17 -7.08
C ARG A 132 14.14 8.47 -6.51
N LEU A 133 13.22 8.96 -7.34
CA LEU A 133 11.90 9.42 -6.93
C LEU A 133 10.80 8.35 -7.02
N ILE A 134 11.07 7.22 -7.68
CA ILE A 134 10.13 6.09 -7.80
C ILE A 134 9.55 5.68 -6.45
N ARG A 135 10.38 5.58 -5.39
CA ARG A 135 9.91 5.20 -4.05
C ARG A 135 8.89 6.22 -3.49
N TYR A 136 9.13 7.52 -3.67
CA TYR A 136 8.20 8.56 -3.22
C TYR A 136 6.90 8.55 -4.02
N ILE A 137 7.00 8.36 -5.33
CA ILE A 137 5.84 8.34 -6.23
C ILE A 137 4.93 7.15 -5.93
N PHE A 138 5.49 5.96 -5.66
CA PHE A 138 4.70 4.76 -5.36
C PHE A 138 4.18 4.69 -3.91
N ASN A 139 4.91 5.22 -2.92
CA ASN A 139 4.50 5.14 -1.52
C ASN A 139 3.35 6.10 -1.14
N GLU A 140 3.13 7.16 -1.91
CA GLU A 140 2.12 8.19 -1.59
C GLU A 140 0.70 7.84 -2.08
N GLY A 141 0.47 6.62 -2.58
CA GLY A 141 -0.87 6.06 -2.79
C GLY A 141 -1.73 6.77 -3.85
N GLN A 142 -1.16 7.69 -4.62
CA GLN A 142 -1.82 8.25 -5.79
C GLN A 142 -1.52 7.36 -6.98
N THR A 143 -2.57 6.89 -7.65
CA THR A 143 -2.51 6.36 -9.01
C THR A 143 -1.92 7.44 -9.91
N ASN A 144 -0.61 7.40 -10.14
CA ASN A 144 0.04 8.24 -11.13
C ASN A 144 -0.18 7.54 -12.49
N PRO A 145 -1.03 8.08 -13.39
CA PRO A 145 -1.30 7.46 -14.69
C PRO A 145 -0.04 7.36 -15.57
N GLU A 146 1.04 8.04 -15.20
CA GLU A 146 2.33 8.01 -15.90
C GLU A 146 3.40 7.18 -15.17
N ALA A 147 3.04 6.44 -14.11
CA ALA A 147 3.98 5.61 -13.36
C ALA A 147 4.75 4.63 -14.25
N ASP A 148 4.05 3.99 -15.20
CA ASP A 148 4.66 3.06 -16.14
C ASP A 148 5.68 3.73 -17.06
N ALA A 149 5.33 4.86 -17.66
CA ALA A 149 6.24 5.62 -18.52
C ALA A 149 7.49 6.07 -17.76
N LEU A 150 7.32 6.49 -16.50
CA LEU A 150 8.42 6.84 -15.63
C LEU A 150 9.34 5.64 -15.36
N VAL A 151 8.77 4.51 -14.98
CA VAL A 151 9.54 3.27 -14.72
C VAL A 151 10.27 2.82 -15.98
N GLN A 152 9.61 2.82 -17.13
CA GLN A 152 10.20 2.46 -18.42
C GLN A 152 11.39 3.36 -18.78
N SER A 153 11.31 4.66 -18.51
CA SER A 153 12.43 5.59 -18.75
C SER A 153 13.71 5.20 -18.01
N THR A 154 13.60 4.50 -16.88
CA THR A 154 14.75 4.05 -16.09
C THR A 154 15.39 2.75 -16.60
N MET A 155 14.77 2.06 -17.55
CA MET A 155 15.23 0.74 -18.01
C MET A 155 16.58 0.77 -18.73
N VAL A 156 17.01 1.96 -19.15
CA VAL A 156 18.32 2.25 -19.73
C VAL A 156 19.45 2.26 -18.69
N LEU A 157 19.13 2.39 -17.39
CA LEU A 157 20.13 2.52 -16.33
C LEU A 157 20.83 1.20 -16.00
N PRO A 158 22.13 1.19 -15.67
CA PRO A 158 22.81 0.03 -15.09
C PRO A 158 22.13 -0.47 -13.80
N MET A 159 22.13 -1.78 -13.56
CA MET A 159 21.49 -2.38 -12.38
C MET A 159 22.15 -1.93 -11.07
N GLU A 160 23.42 -1.54 -11.11
CA GLU A 160 24.19 -1.01 -10.00
C GLU A 160 23.60 0.32 -9.52
N ILE A 161 23.25 1.20 -10.45
CA ILE A 161 22.61 2.49 -10.15
C ILE A 161 21.21 2.26 -9.58
N VAL A 162 20.43 1.39 -10.23
CA VAL A 162 19.09 1.01 -9.74
C VAL A 162 19.16 0.44 -8.31
N GLY A 163 20.08 -0.47 -8.04
CA GLY A 163 20.28 -1.09 -6.74
C GLY A 163 20.66 -0.08 -5.65
N SER A 164 21.51 0.89 -5.99
CA SER A 164 21.93 1.96 -5.06
C SER A 164 20.77 2.85 -4.58
N HIS A 165 19.73 3.03 -5.39
CA HIS A 165 18.58 3.89 -5.08
C HIS A 165 17.38 3.14 -4.50
N LEU A 166 17.05 1.95 -5.02
CA LEU A 166 15.91 1.17 -4.53
C LEU A 166 16.25 0.34 -3.29
N GLY A 167 17.54 0.08 -3.03
CA GLY A 167 17.99 -0.86 -2.02
C GLY A 167 17.67 -2.32 -2.39
N ILE A 168 18.17 -3.27 -1.60
CA ILE A 168 17.86 -4.70 -1.78
C ILE A 168 16.57 -5.00 -1.03
N GLY A 169 15.44 -4.94 -1.71
CA GLY A 169 14.12 -5.17 -1.10
C GLY A 169 13.02 -5.46 -2.12
N THR A 170 11.77 -5.52 -1.68
CA THR A 170 10.61 -5.88 -2.51
C THR A 170 10.46 -5.03 -3.76
N LEU A 171 10.67 -3.71 -3.65
CA LEU A 171 10.56 -2.80 -4.79
C LEU A 171 11.63 -3.07 -5.86
N PHE A 172 12.85 -3.40 -5.44
CA PHE A 172 13.92 -3.80 -6.35
C PHE A 172 13.62 -5.14 -7.05
N MET A 173 13.08 -6.12 -6.33
CA MET A 173 12.65 -7.39 -6.94
C MET A 173 11.55 -7.17 -7.99
N ILE A 174 10.51 -6.40 -7.66
CA ILE A 174 9.43 -6.04 -8.61
C ILE A 174 10.02 -5.34 -9.83
N TYR A 175 10.91 -4.37 -9.60
CA TYR A 175 11.60 -3.67 -10.68
C TYR A 175 12.40 -4.61 -11.58
N THR A 176 13.15 -5.56 -11.02
CA THR A 176 13.93 -6.53 -11.81
C THR A 176 13.06 -7.43 -12.67
N ILE A 177 11.94 -7.92 -12.13
CA ILE A 177 10.97 -8.73 -12.88
C ILE A 177 10.33 -7.90 -14.00
N TYR A 178 9.95 -6.65 -13.71
CA TYR A 178 9.42 -5.74 -14.71
C TYR A 178 10.44 -5.49 -15.81
N ARG A 179 11.69 -5.20 -15.45
CA ARG A 179 12.79 -4.95 -16.39
C ARG A 179 13.05 -6.13 -17.31
N ASP A 180 13.02 -7.35 -16.78
CA ASP A 180 13.23 -8.57 -17.57
C ASP A 180 12.11 -8.75 -18.61
N LYS A 181 10.85 -8.65 -18.16
CA LYS A 181 9.69 -8.70 -19.06
C LYS A 181 9.70 -7.58 -20.10
N TRP A 182 10.08 -6.37 -19.69
CA TRP A 182 10.21 -5.22 -20.58
C TRP A 182 11.27 -5.46 -21.65
N LYS A 183 12.43 -6.01 -21.28
CA LYS A 183 13.48 -6.37 -22.26
C LYS A 183 12.98 -7.38 -23.27
N THR A 184 12.33 -8.45 -22.83
CA THR A 184 11.73 -9.45 -23.75
C THR A 184 10.70 -8.80 -24.69
N ALA A 185 9.84 -7.93 -24.16
CA ALA A 185 8.85 -7.21 -24.96
C ALA A 185 9.51 -6.25 -25.97
N MET A 186 10.58 -5.55 -25.58
CA MET A 186 11.33 -4.64 -26.46
C MET A 186 12.11 -5.39 -27.55
N GLU A 187 12.67 -6.56 -27.25
CA GLU A 187 13.29 -7.44 -28.26
C GLU A 187 12.26 -7.88 -29.30
N GLU A 188 11.06 -8.28 -28.85
CA GLU A 188 9.96 -8.63 -29.75
C GLU A 188 9.49 -7.42 -30.57
N TYR A 189 9.34 -6.26 -29.94
CA TYR A 189 8.97 -5.01 -30.60
C TYR A 189 9.96 -4.63 -31.71
N HIS A 190 11.27 -4.64 -31.41
CA HIS A 190 12.30 -4.38 -32.40
C HIS A 190 12.30 -5.43 -33.51
N ARG A 191 12.10 -6.71 -33.18
CA ARG A 191 11.96 -7.77 -34.17
C ARG A 191 10.81 -7.52 -35.13
N VAL A 192 9.63 -7.15 -34.63
CA VAL A 192 8.45 -6.84 -35.45
C VAL A 192 8.70 -5.65 -36.36
N ILE A 193 9.36 -4.60 -35.86
CA ILE A 193 9.72 -3.42 -36.65
C ILE A 193 10.72 -3.79 -37.76
N ASP A 194 11.68 -4.65 -37.45
CA ASP A 194 12.77 -5.04 -38.36
C ASP A 194 12.32 -6.08 -39.39
N ASP A 195 11.32 -6.90 -39.06
CA ASP A 195 10.71 -7.88 -39.96
C ASP A 195 9.70 -7.24 -40.95
N CYS A 196 9.56 -5.91 -40.97
CA CYS A 196 8.57 -5.24 -41.82
C CYS A 196 8.74 -5.62 -43.31
N PRO A 197 7.75 -6.32 -43.92
CA PRO A 197 7.88 -6.86 -45.28
C PRO A 197 8.12 -5.79 -46.35
N TYR A 198 7.64 -4.57 -46.12
CA TYR A 198 7.81 -3.43 -47.02
C TYR A 198 9.25 -2.92 -47.10
N LEU A 199 10.12 -3.37 -46.19
CA LEU A 199 11.54 -3.04 -46.17
C LEU A 199 12.42 -4.07 -46.89
N ARG A 200 11.88 -5.27 -47.17
CA ARG A 200 12.69 -6.42 -47.62
C ARG A 200 12.97 -6.51 -49.13
N THR A 201 12.37 -5.67 -49.98
CA THR A 201 12.61 -5.68 -51.45
C THR A 201 12.23 -4.35 -52.13
N SER A 202 12.31 -4.29 -53.47
CA SER A 202 12.10 -3.17 -54.44
C SER A 202 10.97 -2.15 -54.18
N LEU A 203 10.09 -2.40 -53.20
CA LEU A 203 9.04 -1.52 -52.70
C LEU A 203 9.59 -0.33 -51.88
N ALA A 204 10.81 -0.41 -51.33
CA ALA A 204 11.45 0.69 -50.60
C ALA A 204 11.54 2.02 -51.41
N LYS A 205 11.49 1.93 -52.75
CA LYS A 205 11.54 3.09 -53.64
C LYS A 205 10.18 3.76 -53.86
N ASP A 206 9.08 3.07 -53.61
CA ASP A 206 7.73 3.62 -53.75
C ASP A 206 7.32 4.46 -52.51
N ALA A 207 6.20 5.18 -52.61
CA ALA A 207 5.75 6.06 -51.52
C ALA A 207 5.42 5.28 -50.23
N THR A 208 5.03 4.02 -50.33
CA THR A 208 4.69 3.15 -49.20
C THR A 208 5.94 2.63 -48.50
N GLY A 209 6.96 2.21 -49.26
CA GLY A 209 8.26 1.84 -48.71
C GLY A 209 8.96 3.01 -47.99
N LYS A 210 8.91 4.22 -48.56
CA LYS A 210 9.45 5.42 -47.89
C LYS A 210 8.71 5.77 -46.60
N ALA A 211 7.38 5.62 -46.59
CA ALA A 211 6.58 5.79 -45.37
C ALA A 211 6.93 4.74 -44.31
N ALA A 212 7.12 3.48 -44.71
CA ALA A 212 7.54 2.40 -43.80
C ALA A 212 8.92 2.65 -43.18
N ILE A 213 9.90 3.12 -43.96
CA ILE A 213 11.24 3.50 -43.45
C ILE A 213 11.13 4.64 -42.42
N TYR A 214 10.31 5.65 -42.70
CA TYR A 214 10.11 6.76 -41.77
C TYR A 214 9.46 6.30 -40.47
N ILE A 215 8.41 5.46 -40.54
CA ILE A 215 7.76 4.91 -39.34
C ILE A 215 8.74 4.05 -38.55
N GLN A 216 9.49 3.16 -39.20
CA GLN A 216 10.53 2.35 -38.55
C GLN A 216 11.55 3.23 -37.82
N GLY A 217 12.06 4.28 -38.47
CA GLY A 217 12.99 5.21 -37.85
C GLY A 217 12.41 5.89 -36.61
N ALA A 218 11.21 6.46 -36.75
CA ALA A 218 10.53 7.13 -35.64
C ALA A 218 10.23 6.20 -34.45
N LEU A 219 9.88 4.95 -34.73
CA LEU A 219 9.57 3.94 -33.70
C LEU A 219 10.80 3.33 -33.04
N ARG A 220 11.97 3.33 -33.71
CA ARG A 220 13.26 2.92 -33.13
C ARG A 220 13.87 3.98 -32.22
N GLU A 221 13.61 5.25 -32.50
CA GLU A 221 14.10 6.37 -31.69
C GLU A 221 13.27 6.59 -30.42
N ASP A 222 12.09 5.97 -30.32
CA ASP A 222 11.22 6.07 -29.16
C ASP A 222 11.70 5.14 -28.02
N VAL A 223 12.11 5.77 -26.91
CA VAL A 223 12.62 5.08 -25.72
C VAL A 223 11.50 4.38 -24.93
N ALA A 224 10.24 4.79 -25.13
CA ALA A 224 9.07 4.22 -24.47
C ALA A 224 7.92 4.02 -25.48
N PRO A 225 7.92 2.90 -26.22
CA PRO A 225 6.92 2.64 -27.26
C PRO A 225 5.50 2.76 -26.75
N SER A 226 4.66 3.50 -27.48
CA SER A 226 3.25 3.66 -27.17
C SER A 226 2.39 3.63 -28.42
N LEU A 227 1.11 3.29 -28.27
CA LEU A 227 0.14 3.38 -29.37
C LEU A 227 0.07 4.81 -29.94
N MET A 228 0.19 5.81 -29.06
CA MET A 228 0.23 7.22 -29.47
C MET A 228 1.45 7.54 -30.34
N ALA A 229 2.62 6.95 -30.05
CA ALA A 229 3.81 7.09 -30.88
C ALA A 229 3.63 6.43 -32.26
N VAL A 230 3.02 5.24 -32.31
CA VAL A 230 2.66 4.56 -33.58
C VAL A 230 1.70 5.41 -34.42
N ASP A 231 0.64 5.93 -33.81
CA ASP A 231 -0.33 6.79 -34.49
C ASP A 231 0.29 8.10 -34.96
N THR A 232 1.21 8.67 -34.18
CA THR A 232 1.93 9.90 -34.52
C THR A 232 2.90 9.65 -35.67
N ALA A 233 3.69 8.58 -35.61
CA ALA A 233 4.59 8.18 -36.69
C ALA A 233 3.81 7.91 -37.99
N SER A 234 2.68 7.21 -37.90
CA SER A 234 1.81 6.92 -39.03
C SER A 234 1.20 8.19 -39.65
N ARG A 235 0.67 9.10 -38.83
CA ARG A 235 0.13 10.40 -39.29
C ARG A 235 1.21 11.24 -39.96
N ASN A 236 2.39 11.34 -39.36
CA ASN A 236 3.52 12.08 -39.91
C ASN A 236 4.01 11.46 -41.23
N ALA A 237 4.06 10.13 -41.31
CA ALA A 237 4.41 9.42 -42.54
C ALA A 237 3.42 9.70 -43.67
N LYS A 238 2.11 9.70 -43.39
CA LYS A 238 1.06 10.01 -44.38
C LYS A 238 1.14 11.46 -44.85
N GLY A 239 1.37 12.40 -43.94
CA GLY A 239 1.60 13.81 -44.28
C GLY A 239 2.81 14.00 -45.20
N ARG A 240 3.89 13.27 -44.94
CA ARG A 240 5.14 13.34 -45.71
C ARG A 240 5.09 12.54 -47.03
N TYR A 241 4.31 11.47 -47.07
CA TYR A 241 4.15 10.56 -48.22
C TYR A 241 2.67 10.30 -48.53
N PRO A 242 1.94 11.29 -49.06
CA PRO A 242 0.48 11.22 -49.23
C PRO A 242 0.00 10.18 -50.26
N LYS A 243 0.90 9.69 -51.13
CA LYS A 243 0.63 8.60 -52.08
C LYS A 243 0.84 7.20 -51.49
N SER A 244 1.25 7.09 -50.22
CA SER A 244 1.42 5.81 -49.54
C SER A 244 0.06 5.16 -49.27
N ARG A 245 -0.01 3.82 -49.30
CA ARG A 245 -1.20 3.07 -48.90
C ARG A 245 -1.32 2.93 -47.37
N CYS A 246 -0.90 3.94 -46.61
CA CYS A 246 -1.16 3.98 -45.16
C CYS A 246 -2.68 4.13 -44.95
N ALA A 247 -3.36 3.00 -44.79
CA ALA A 247 -4.78 2.97 -44.50
C ALA A 247 -5.05 3.67 -43.16
N GLN A 248 -6.01 4.59 -43.15
CA GLN A 248 -6.76 4.87 -41.93
C GLN A 248 -7.59 3.62 -41.67
N LYS A 249 -7.05 2.68 -40.91
CA LYS A 249 -7.94 1.78 -40.18
C LYS A 249 -8.61 2.65 -39.13
N GLU A 250 -9.94 2.70 -39.15
CA GLU A 250 -10.69 3.01 -37.94
C GLU A 250 -10.02 2.22 -36.81
N THR A 251 -9.47 2.96 -35.86
CA THR A 251 -8.73 2.43 -34.72
C THR A 251 -9.71 1.73 -33.79
N VAL A 252 -10.17 0.55 -34.20
CA VAL A 252 -10.60 -0.45 -33.25
C VAL A 252 -9.30 -0.99 -32.66
N ALA A 253 -8.92 -0.46 -31.50
CA ALA A 253 -7.82 -0.99 -30.73
C ALA A 253 -8.15 -2.45 -30.39
N TYR A 254 -7.44 -3.39 -31.02
CA TYR A 254 -7.53 -4.79 -30.64
C TYR A 254 -6.67 -4.97 -29.40
N VAL A 255 -7.31 -5.00 -28.24
CA VAL A 255 -6.67 -5.39 -26.99
C VAL A 255 -6.80 -6.89 -26.89
N LYS A 256 -5.69 -7.62 -26.96
CA LYS A 256 -5.67 -9.04 -26.65
C LYS A 256 -5.73 -9.18 -25.14
N LEU A 257 -6.83 -9.73 -24.64
CA LEU A 257 -7.00 -10.09 -23.24
C LEU A 257 -6.65 -11.58 -23.10
N ASP A 258 -6.08 -11.96 -21.96
CA ASP A 258 -5.53 -13.31 -21.75
C ASP A 258 -6.55 -14.30 -21.16
N GLU A 259 -7.71 -13.79 -20.74
CA GLU A 259 -8.74 -14.52 -20.02
C GLU A 259 -9.67 -15.30 -20.97
N PRO A 260 -10.25 -16.40 -20.47
CA PRO A 260 -11.30 -17.12 -21.20
C PRO A 260 -12.50 -16.22 -21.55
N ALA A 261 -13.12 -16.50 -22.70
CA ALA A 261 -14.23 -15.69 -23.23
C ALA A 261 -15.40 -15.51 -22.24
N ASN A 262 -15.72 -16.53 -21.44
CA ASN A 262 -16.77 -16.45 -20.43
C ASN A 262 -16.42 -15.49 -19.28
N ILE A 263 -15.15 -15.41 -18.87
CA ILE A 263 -14.68 -14.46 -17.85
C ILE A 263 -14.72 -13.04 -18.40
N LEU A 264 -14.26 -12.84 -19.64
CA LEU A 264 -14.31 -11.54 -20.30
C LEU A 264 -15.74 -11.05 -20.50
N GLN A 265 -16.67 -11.93 -20.86
CA GLN A 265 -18.08 -11.58 -21.02
C GLN A 265 -18.69 -11.12 -19.69
N LEU A 266 -18.40 -11.82 -18.58
CA LEU A 266 -18.83 -11.41 -17.24
C LEU A 266 -18.21 -10.08 -16.84
N LEU A 267 -16.89 -9.92 -17.02
CA LEU A 267 -16.19 -8.68 -16.68
C LEU A 267 -16.73 -7.48 -17.46
N LEU A 268 -16.97 -7.65 -18.76
CA LEU A 268 -17.60 -6.62 -19.60
C LEU A 268 -19.03 -6.32 -19.14
N GLY A 269 -19.83 -7.35 -18.84
CA GLY A 269 -21.18 -7.19 -18.30
C GLY A 269 -21.19 -6.36 -17.02
N LEU A 270 -20.25 -6.63 -16.11
CA LEU A 270 -20.09 -5.89 -14.86
C LEU A 270 -19.55 -4.46 -15.06
N SER A 271 -18.85 -4.20 -16.17
CA SER A 271 -18.30 -2.88 -16.49
C SER A 271 -19.38 -1.88 -16.91
N HIS A 272 -20.55 -2.36 -17.33
CA HIS A 272 -21.65 -1.52 -17.74
C HIS A 272 -22.49 -1.13 -16.50
N TYR A 273 -22.34 0.13 -16.07
CA TYR A 273 -22.93 0.71 -14.85
C TYR A 273 -24.49 0.70 -14.78
N ASP A 274 -25.18 0.25 -15.82
CA ASP A 274 -26.57 0.66 -16.09
C ASP A 274 -27.65 -0.41 -15.86
N SER A 275 -27.39 -1.42 -15.03
CA SER A 275 -28.48 -2.33 -14.63
C SER A 275 -28.37 -2.75 -13.17
N GLY A 276 -29.49 -2.58 -12.44
CA GLY A 276 -29.70 -3.14 -11.10
C GLY A 276 -29.67 -4.67 -11.05
N ASP A 277 -29.29 -5.33 -12.16
CA ASP A 277 -29.17 -6.78 -12.31
C ASP A 277 -27.71 -7.27 -12.23
N SER A 278 -26.73 -6.37 -12.09
CA SER A 278 -25.30 -6.75 -12.07
C SER A 278 -24.93 -7.69 -10.91
N THR A 279 -25.64 -7.59 -9.78
CA THR A 279 -25.45 -8.48 -8.64
C THR A 279 -25.93 -9.91 -8.94
N SER A 280 -26.95 -10.07 -9.79
CA SER A 280 -27.49 -11.39 -10.16
C SER A 280 -26.55 -12.15 -11.11
N LEU A 281 -25.74 -11.43 -11.90
CA LEU A 281 -24.74 -12.02 -12.78
C LEU A 281 -23.66 -12.79 -11.99
N ILE A 282 -23.20 -12.23 -10.88
CA ILE A 282 -22.18 -12.87 -10.03
C ILE A 282 -22.81 -13.86 -9.05
N SER A 283 -23.97 -13.57 -8.46
CA SER A 283 -24.54 -14.43 -7.41
C SER A 283 -24.94 -15.83 -7.89
N ASN A 284 -25.15 -16.00 -9.20
CA ASN A 284 -25.44 -17.29 -9.82
C ASN A 284 -24.18 -18.05 -10.29
N CYS A 285 -22.99 -17.45 -10.16
CA CYS A 285 -21.74 -18.09 -10.55
C CYS A 285 -21.21 -19.01 -9.43
N ASP A 286 -20.47 -20.05 -9.82
CA ASP A 286 -19.67 -20.80 -8.86
C ASP A 286 -18.44 -20.00 -8.40
N LEU A 287 -17.84 -20.43 -7.28
CA LEU A 287 -16.69 -19.74 -6.71
C LEU A 287 -15.50 -19.67 -7.67
N ASP A 288 -15.27 -20.68 -8.52
CA ASP A 288 -14.14 -20.66 -9.46
C ASP A 288 -14.28 -19.53 -10.48
N ILE A 289 -15.49 -19.34 -11.00
CA ILE A 289 -15.82 -18.23 -11.91
C ILE A 289 -15.69 -16.89 -11.18
N VAL A 290 -16.23 -16.76 -9.96
CA VAL A 290 -16.15 -15.50 -9.20
C VAL A 290 -14.70 -15.12 -8.92
N LEU A 291 -13.85 -16.07 -8.51
CA LEU A 291 -12.43 -15.82 -8.28
C LEU A 291 -11.69 -15.45 -9.58
N ALA A 292 -12.00 -16.12 -10.69
CA ALA A 292 -11.40 -15.79 -11.98
C ALA A 292 -11.80 -14.40 -12.49
N VAL A 293 -13.06 -13.98 -12.25
CA VAL A 293 -13.51 -12.61 -12.57
C VAL A 293 -12.87 -11.60 -11.64
N ALA A 294 -12.67 -11.91 -10.36
CA ALA A 294 -11.94 -11.06 -9.43
C ALA A 294 -10.48 -10.85 -9.87
N ASP A 295 -9.78 -11.92 -10.25
CA ASP A 295 -8.41 -11.84 -10.80
C ASP A 295 -8.36 -10.94 -12.04
N ALA A 296 -9.31 -11.11 -12.97
CA ALA A 296 -9.40 -10.30 -14.17
C ALA A 296 -9.71 -8.83 -13.85
N ALA A 297 -10.64 -8.58 -12.93
CA ALA A 297 -10.99 -7.24 -12.48
C ALA A 297 -9.79 -6.55 -11.81
N GLU A 298 -8.97 -7.27 -11.06
CA GLU A 298 -7.72 -6.73 -10.50
C GLU A 298 -6.71 -6.39 -11.61
N ASN A 299 -6.48 -7.31 -12.56
CA ASN A 299 -5.55 -7.10 -13.68
C ASN A 299 -5.92 -5.89 -14.54
N TYR A 300 -7.22 -5.60 -14.67
CA TYR A 300 -7.75 -4.52 -15.49
C TYR A 300 -8.22 -3.29 -14.70
N ASP A 301 -7.91 -3.23 -13.40
CA ASP A 301 -8.28 -2.13 -12.50
C ASP A 301 -9.79 -1.79 -12.52
N ASN A 302 -10.63 -2.81 -12.68
CA ASN A 302 -12.08 -2.66 -12.66
C ASN A 302 -12.61 -2.69 -11.21
N GLN A 303 -12.56 -1.54 -10.56
CA GLN A 303 -12.94 -1.37 -9.16
C GLN A 303 -14.41 -1.77 -8.87
N PHE A 304 -15.32 -1.56 -9.83
CA PHE A 304 -16.73 -1.90 -9.66
C PHE A 304 -16.96 -3.41 -9.71
N ALA A 305 -16.41 -4.10 -10.71
CA ALA A 305 -16.46 -5.56 -10.79
C ALA A 305 -15.78 -6.20 -9.56
N MET A 306 -14.66 -5.62 -9.10
CA MET A 306 -13.98 -6.05 -7.88
C MET A 306 -14.87 -5.92 -6.63
N ALA A 307 -15.61 -4.82 -6.49
CA ALA A 307 -16.53 -4.63 -5.35
C ALA A 307 -17.67 -5.66 -5.36
N LEU A 308 -18.26 -5.94 -6.53
CA LEU A 308 -19.30 -6.96 -6.66
C LEU A 308 -18.77 -8.38 -6.41
N CYS A 309 -17.57 -8.69 -6.92
CA CYS A 309 -16.90 -9.96 -6.64
C CYS A 309 -16.67 -10.12 -5.14
N LYS A 310 -16.19 -9.08 -4.43
CA LYS A 310 -15.97 -9.14 -2.98
C LYS A 310 -17.24 -9.48 -2.21
N ALA A 311 -18.37 -8.88 -2.56
CA ALA A 311 -19.65 -9.20 -1.92
C ALA A 311 -20.02 -10.68 -2.08
N ALA A 312 -19.89 -11.23 -3.28
CA ALA A 312 -20.17 -12.65 -3.51
C ALA A 312 -19.13 -13.59 -2.84
N ILE A 313 -17.86 -13.18 -2.85
CA ILE A 313 -16.76 -13.89 -2.18
C ILE A 313 -17.02 -13.97 -0.67
N ASP A 314 -17.54 -12.91 -0.05
CA ASP A 314 -17.94 -12.91 1.36
C ASP A 314 -19.05 -13.93 1.65
N ASP A 315 -20.03 -14.08 0.77
CA ASP A 315 -21.09 -15.10 0.88
C ASP A 315 -20.51 -16.52 0.81
N PHE A 316 -19.54 -16.74 -0.10
CA PHE A 316 -18.87 -18.04 -0.22
C PHE A 316 -17.93 -18.36 0.93
N ALA A 317 -17.34 -17.34 1.57
CA ALA A 317 -16.32 -17.50 2.61
C ALA A 317 -16.77 -18.42 3.74
N TRP A 318 -18.05 -18.39 4.11
CA TRP A 318 -18.58 -19.15 5.25
C TRP A 318 -19.26 -20.46 4.87
N SER A 319 -19.44 -20.72 3.56
CA SER A 319 -20.11 -21.92 3.06
C SER A 319 -19.32 -23.21 3.34
N SER A 320 -17.98 -23.14 3.32
CA SER A 320 -17.10 -24.24 3.71
C SER A 320 -15.70 -23.71 4.08
N PRO A 321 -14.92 -24.47 4.87
CA PRO A 321 -13.55 -24.12 5.21
C PRO A 321 -12.64 -24.05 3.98
N GLU A 322 -12.84 -24.95 3.02
CA GLU A 322 -12.11 -24.95 1.76
C GLU A 322 -12.40 -23.68 0.96
N ASN A 323 -13.66 -23.23 0.94
CA ASN A 323 -14.02 -21.95 0.30
C ASN A 323 -13.42 -20.77 1.06
N ALA A 324 -13.51 -20.74 2.40
CA ALA A 324 -12.84 -19.73 3.23
C ALA A 324 -11.36 -19.60 2.86
N LEU A 325 -10.65 -20.72 2.78
CA LEU A 325 -9.24 -20.76 2.42
C LEU A 325 -8.97 -20.21 1.02
N ARG A 326 -9.83 -20.52 0.05
CA ARG A 326 -9.73 -20.03 -1.34
C ARG A 326 -9.97 -18.53 -1.47
N VAL A 327 -10.85 -17.97 -0.64
CA VAL A 327 -11.21 -16.55 -0.69
C VAL A 327 -10.31 -15.65 0.16
N MET A 328 -9.60 -16.23 1.14
CA MET A 328 -8.68 -15.49 2.02
C MET A 328 -7.76 -14.52 1.28
N PRO A 329 -7.15 -14.85 0.12
CA PRO A 329 -6.30 -13.90 -0.60
C PRO A 329 -6.99 -12.62 -1.09
N TYR A 330 -8.30 -12.69 -1.35
CA TYR A 330 -9.10 -11.58 -1.88
C TYR A 330 -9.74 -10.75 -0.76
N LEU A 331 -10.06 -11.40 0.36
CA LEU A 331 -10.65 -10.77 1.54
C LEU A 331 -9.58 -10.17 2.45
N LEU A 332 -8.47 -10.89 2.65
CA LEU A 332 -7.40 -10.49 3.54
C LEU A 332 -6.35 -9.72 2.76
N SER A 333 -6.54 -8.40 2.71
CA SER A 333 -5.45 -7.53 2.30
C SER A 333 -4.30 -7.66 3.29
N PRO A 334 -3.07 -7.96 2.84
CA PRO A 334 -1.91 -7.95 3.74
C PRO A 334 -1.67 -6.56 4.33
N TYR A 335 -2.22 -5.50 3.74
CA TYR A 335 -1.95 -4.11 4.10
C TYR A 335 -3.13 -3.40 4.78
N LYS A 336 -4.27 -4.05 4.98
CA LYS A 336 -5.45 -3.44 5.62
C LYS A 336 -6.04 -4.37 6.68
N SER A 337 -6.43 -3.80 7.81
CA SER A 337 -7.21 -4.49 8.82
C SER A 337 -8.58 -4.87 8.23
N MET A 338 -8.99 -6.12 8.43
CA MET A 338 -10.30 -6.61 7.99
C MET A 338 -11.09 -7.12 9.20
N PRO A 339 -12.27 -6.54 9.49
CA PRO A 339 -13.21 -7.12 10.44
C PRO A 339 -13.55 -8.56 10.02
N GLY A 340 -13.43 -9.52 10.94
CA GLY A 340 -13.73 -10.92 10.65
C GLY A 340 -12.55 -11.77 10.16
N ALA A 341 -11.37 -11.20 9.91
CA ALA A 341 -10.17 -11.94 9.50
C ALA A 341 -9.83 -13.09 10.47
N ASP A 342 -9.90 -12.83 11.77
CA ASP A 342 -9.70 -13.83 12.82
C ASP A 342 -10.70 -14.97 12.75
N ALA A 343 -11.97 -14.68 12.45
CA ALA A 343 -12.98 -15.71 12.34
C ALA A 343 -12.73 -16.56 11.09
N LEU A 344 -12.37 -15.93 9.96
CA LEU A 344 -12.12 -16.62 8.71
C LEU A 344 -10.88 -17.51 8.81
N ALA A 345 -9.79 -16.99 9.38
CA ALA A 345 -8.56 -17.74 9.60
C ALA A 345 -8.76 -18.90 10.58
N ARG A 346 -9.58 -18.71 11.62
CA ARG A 346 -9.93 -19.80 12.54
C ARG A 346 -10.76 -20.89 11.88
N TYR A 347 -11.63 -20.51 10.96
CA TYR A 347 -12.49 -21.44 10.23
C TYR A 347 -11.71 -22.39 9.32
N THR A 348 -10.46 -22.07 8.97
CA THR A 348 -9.62 -22.88 8.06
C THR A 348 -8.52 -23.70 8.76
N MET A 349 -8.31 -23.54 10.07
CA MET A 349 -7.10 -24.05 10.75
C MET A 349 -6.96 -25.57 10.77
N TYR A 350 -8.09 -26.28 10.72
CA TYR A 350 -8.15 -27.74 10.73
C TYR A 350 -7.93 -28.37 9.36
N LEU A 351 -7.86 -27.56 8.30
CA LEU A 351 -7.54 -28.08 6.99
C LEU A 351 -6.12 -28.66 6.96
N PRO A 352 -5.90 -29.78 6.25
CA PRO A 352 -4.58 -30.35 6.11
C PRO A 352 -3.66 -29.38 5.36
N THR A 353 -2.36 -29.42 5.67
CA THR A 353 -1.36 -28.52 5.06
C THR A 353 -1.37 -28.61 3.53
N GLN A 354 -1.63 -29.79 2.95
CA GLN A 354 -1.74 -29.96 1.50
C GLN A 354 -2.90 -29.14 0.89
N ALA A 355 -4.02 -28.98 1.60
CA ALA A 355 -5.13 -28.15 1.12
C ALA A 355 -4.74 -26.67 1.13
N ILE A 356 -4.04 -26.22 2.17
CA ILE A 356 -3.52 -24.86 2.30
C ILE A 356 -2.56 -24.54 1.15
N GLU A 357 -1.57 -25.40 0.91
CA GLU A 357 -0.58 -25.23 -0.16
C GLU A 357 -1.22 -25.24 -1.56
N LYS A 358 -2.25 -26.06 -1.77
CA LYS A 358 -2.98 -26.11 -3.05
C LYS A 358 -3.65 -24.77 -3.40
N HIS A 359 -4.17 -24.05 -2.40
CA HIS A 359 -4.99 -22.86 -2.63
C HIS A 359 -4.22 -21.54 -2.49
N PHE A 360 -3.17 -21.51 -1.68
CA PHE A 360 -2.25 -20.38 -1.66
C PHE A 360 -1.25 -20.48 -2.83
N LYS A 361 -1.68 -20.05 -4.03
CA LYS A 361 -0.79 -19.85 -5.18
C LYS A 361 0.30 -18.81 -4.84
N MET A 362 1.47 -18.88 -5.49
CA MET A 362 2.60 -17.94 -5.32
C MET A 362 2.22 -16.44 -5.41
N ARG A 363 1.12 -16.09 -6.10
CA ARG A 363 0.68 -14.70 -6.27
C ARG A 363 0.30 -13.99 -4.97
N HIS A 364 -0.03 -14.72 -3.90
CA HIS A 364 -0.41 -14.13 -2.60
C HIS A 364 0.51 -14.58 -1.45
N ALA A 365 1.82 -14.61 -1.72
CA ALA A 365 2.84 -15.07 -0.77
C ALA A 365 2.78 -14.35 0.60
N SER A 366 2.43 -13.06 0.62
CA SER A 366 2.31 -12.29 1.87
C SER A 366 1.15 -12.76 2.74
N VAL A 367 -0.02 -13.04 2.15
CA VAL A 367 -1.19 -13.58 2.87
C VAL A 367 -0.90 -14.98 3.37
N TYR A 368 -0.25 -15.81 2.55
CA TYR A 368 0.19 -17.15 2.97
C TYR A 368 1.14 -17.10 4.16
N LEU A 369 2.15 -16.22 4.13
CA LEU A 369 3.11 -16.08 5.22
C LEU A 369 2.42 -15.67 6.53
N VAL A 370 1.56 -14.65 6.47
CA VAL A 370 0.78 -14.19 7.63
C VAL A 370 -0.10 -15.33 8.17
N TYR A 371 -0.77 -16.06 7.28
CA TYR A 371 -1.60 -17.20 7.64
C TYR A 371 -0.80 -18.33 8.29
N ALA A 372 0.37 -18.68 7.75
CA ALA A 372 1.24 -19.72 8.29
C ALA A 372 1.73 -19.37 9.70
N VAL A 373 2.18 -18.13 9.92
CA VAL A 373 2.60 -17.64 11.25
C VAL A 373 1.42 -17.61 12.21
N TYR A 374 0.25 -17.16 11.76
CA TYR A 374 -0.98 -17.14 12.56
C TYR A 374 -1.36 -18.55 13.00
N ARG A 375 -1.35 -19.50 12.06
CA ARG A 375 -1.64 -20.91 12.31
C ARG A 375 -0.69 -21.52 13.34
N TYR A 376 0.61 -21.28 13.18
CA TYR A 376 1.63 -21.76 14.11
C TYR A 376 1.41 -21.22 15.53
N ARG A 377 1.32 -19.90 15.68
CA ARG A 377 1.16 -19.25 16.99
C ARG A 377 -0.15 -19.64 17.67
N ARG A 378 -1.22 -19.81 16.89
CA ARG A 378 -2.51 -20.23 17.44
C ARG A 378 -2.48 -21.68 17.89
N LYS A 379 -1.79 -22.57 17.16
CA LYS A 379 -1.63 -23.97 17.57
C LYS A 379 -0.90 -24.06 18.92
N ASP A 380 0.23 -23.36 19.05
CA ASP A 380 0.97 -23.25 20.32
C ASP A 380 0.09 -22.71 21.46
N ALA A 381 -0.68 -21.64 21.20
CA ALA A 381 -1.60 -21.10 22.19
C ALA A 381 -2.74 -22.07 22.56
N MET A 382 -3.23 -22.88 21.62
CA MET A 382 -4.24 -23.91 21.90
C MET A 382 -3.68 -25.04 22.76
N GLU A 383 -2.43 -25.46 22.54
CA GLU A 383 -1.76 -26.47 23.38
C GLU A 383 -1.62 -25.98 24.83
N GLN A 384 -1.20 -24.72 25.03
CA GLN A 384 -1.14 -24.09 26.37
C GLN A 384 -2.52 -23.96 27.02
N TYR A 385 -3.54 -23.63 26.23
CA TYR A 385 -4.92 -23.57 26.69
C TYR A 385 -5.45 -24.94 27.15
N GLU A 386 -5.21 -25.99 26.36
CA GLU A 386 -5.60 -27.35 26.73
C GLU A 386 -4.88 -27.78 28.01
N GLU A 387 -3.58 -27.48 28.15
CA GLU A 387 -2.83 -27.73 29.39
C GLU A 387 -3.47 -27.04 30.60
N VAL A 388 -3.81 -25.74 30.50
CA VAL A 388 -4.46 -25.00 31.59
C VAL A 388 -5.87 -25.53 31.90
N VAL A 389 -6.63 -25.96 30.89
CA VAL A 389 -7.97 -26.55 31.07
C VAL A 389 -7.88 -27.95 31.70
N HIS A 390 -6.83 -28.72 31.38
CA HIS A 390 -6.55 -30.01 32.01
C HIS A 390 -5.89 -29.90 33.39
N ASP A 391 -5.17 -28.82 33.66
CA ASP A 391 -4.57 -28.46 34.95
C ASP A 391 -5.64 -27.98 35.95
N SER A 392 -6.73 -28.74 36.08
CA SER A 392 -7.67 -28.64 37.19
C SER A 392 -7.09 -29.27 38.46
N SER A 393 -5.76 -29.23 38.62
CA SER A 393 -4.99 -29.77 39.75
C SER A 393 -5.33 -29.16 41.11
N HIS A 394 -6.42 -28.41 41.23
CA HIS A 394 -7.31 -28.44 42.39
C HIS A 394 -7.93 -29.83 42.63
N ARG A 395 -7.12 -30.89 42.58
CA ARG A 395 -7.24 -32.06 43.46
C ARG A 395 -6.86 -31.64 44.88
N SER A 396 -7.45 -30.56 45.37
CA SER A 396 -7.42 -30.27 46.80
C SER A 396 -8.12 -31.46 47.45
N SER A 397 -7.43 -32.14 48.36
CA SER A 397 -8.02 -33.17 49.22
C SER A 397 -9.21 -32.67 50.06
N TYR A 398 -9.56 -31.38 49.94
CA TYR A 398 -10.61 -30.67 50.65
C TYR A 398 -11.72 -30.09 49.75
N ALA A 399 -11.65 -30.27 48.42
CA ALA A 399 -12.72 -29.77 47.55
C ALA A 399 -14.01 -30.56 47.79
N SER A 400 -15.13 -29.85 47.95
CA SER A 400 -16.44 -30.51 48.01
C SER A 400 -16.72 -31.26 46.70
N ASP A 401 -17.45 -32.37 46.77
CA ASP A 401 -17.92 -33.14 45.60
C ASP A 401 -18.67 -32.25 44.59
N SER A 402 -19.33 -31.18 45.06
CA SER A 402 -19.98 -30.19 44.19
C SER A 402 -18.97 -29.33 43.41
N THR A 403 -17.91 -28.85 44.06
CA THR A 403 -16.87 -28.02 43.44
C THR A 403 -16.14 -28.78 42.33
N GLU A 404 -15.82 -30.06 42.56
CA GLU A 404 -15.17 -30.91 41.56
C GLU A 404 -16.07 -31.15 40.34
N LYS A 405 -17.37 -31.40 40.56
CA LYS A 405 -18.35 -31.55 39.47
C LYS A 405 -18.50 -30.27 38.64
N ALA A 406 -18.53 -29.11 39.29
CA ALA A 406 -18.55 -27.81 38.60
C ALA A 406 -17.28 -27.59 37.76
N ALA A 407 -16.10 -27.92 38.28
CA ALA A 407 -14.84 -27.84 37.55
C ALA A 407 -14.85 -28.73 36.31
N ARG A 408 -15.25 -30.01 36.46
CA ARG A 408 -15.36 -30.97 35.34
C ARG A 408 -16.37 -30.52 34.28
N TYR A 409 -17.48 -29.90 34.70
CA TYR A 409 -18.46 -29.34 33.76
C TYR A 409 -17.86 -28.21 32.92
N VAL A 410 -17.19 -27.24 33.57
CA VAL A 410 -16.53 -26.14 32.86
C VAL A 410 -15.44 -26.69 31.95
N GLN A 411 -14.62 -27.63 32.44
CA GLN A 411 -13.58 -28.29 31.66
C GLN A 411 -14.16 -28.96 30.41
N GLY A 412 -15.19 -29.79 30.54
CA GLY A 412 -15.84 -30.45 29.41
C GLY A 412 -16.40 -29.45 28.40
N ALA A 413 -17.13 -28.44 28.86
CA ALA A 413 -17.68 -27.40 27.98
C ALA A 413 -16.60 -26.60 27.23
N MET A 414 -15.45 -26.38 27.86
CA MET A 414 -14.32 -25.67 27.28
C MET A 414 -13.48 -26.52 26.32
N LEU A 415 -13.38 -27.84 26.55
CA LEU A 415 -12.73 -28.79 25.63
C LEU A 415 -13.60 -29.10 24.40
N GLU A 416 -14.92 -29.14 24.56
CA GLU A 416 -15.86 -29.31 23.44
C GLU A 416 -15.94 -28.06 22.53
N ASN A 417 -15.50 -26.90 23.04
CA ASN A 417 -15.54 -25.67 22.28
C ASN A 417 -14.34 -25.52 21.35
N ARG A 418 -14.57 -25.74 20.05
CA ARG A 418 -13.55 -25.57 19.00
C ARG A 418 -12.94 -24.17 18.93
N PHE A 419 -13.67 -23.14 19.37
CA PHE A 419 -13.21 -21.75 19.35
C PHE A 419 -13.35 -21.13 20.75
N PRO A 420 -12.38 -21.39 21.64
CA PRO A 420 -12.40 -20.83 22.98
C PRO A 420 -12.54 -19.30 22.95
N SER A 421 -13.44 -18.80 23.80
CA SER A 421 -13.72 -17.37 23.93
C SER A 421 -14.17 -17.07 25.36
N SER A 422 -13.96 -15.83 25.81
CA SER A 422 -14.40 -15.38 27.14
C SER A 422 -15.91 -15.54 27.31
N THR A 423 -16.70 -15.26 26.27
CA THR A 423 -18.15 -15.47 26.26
C THR A 423 -18.55 -16.93 26.48
N ALA A 424 -17.81 -17.87 25.89
CA ALA A 424 -18.06 -19.29 26.09
C ALA A 424 -17.70 -19.74 27.52
N LEU A 425 -16.57 -19.25 28.05
CA LEU A 425 -16.15 -19.50 29.43
C LEU A 425 -17.18 -18.95 30.42
N ASP A 426 -17.68 -17.73 30.20
CA ASP A 426 -18.72 -17.10 31.01
C ASP A 426 -20.01 -17.91 31.00
N ARG A 427 -20.41 -18.41 29.82
CA ARG A 427 -21.58 -19.28 29.66
C ARG A 427 -21.39 -20.63 30.38
N ALA A 428 -20.21 -21.25 30.23
CA ALA A 428 -19.88 -22.50 30.91
C ALA A 428 -19.91 -22.34 32.43
N CYS A 429 -19.32 -21.26 32.95
CA CYS A 429 -19.34 -20.93 34.38
C CYS A 429 -20.76 -20.65 34.89
N LYS A 430 -21.58 -19.91 34.13
CA LYS A 430 -22.98 -19.65 34.48
C LYS A 430 -23.79 -20.95 34.55
N ASN A 431 -23.62 -21.84 33.58
CA ASN A 431 -24.33 -23.12 33.58
C ASN A 431 -23.87 -24.02 34.71
N ALA A 432 -22.55 -24.10 34.97
CA ALA A 432 -22.03 -24.83 36.12
C ALA A 432 -22.56 -24.28 37.46
N LYS A 433 -22.71 -22.96 37.62
CA LYS A 433 -23.34 -22.36 38.81
C LYS A 433 -24.77 -22.84 39.03
N LEU A 434 -25.54 -22.96 37.94
CA LEU A 434 -26.92 -23.43 38.00
C LEU A 434 -27.01 -24.93 38.31
N CYS A 435 -26.12 -25.74 37.72
CA CYS A 435 -26.11 -27.19 37.92
C CYS A 435 -25.52 -27.60 39.28
N PHE A 436 -24.63 -26.79 39.85
CA PHE A 436 -23.87 -27.11 41.07
C PHE A 436 -23.86 -25.91 42.04
N PRO A 437 -25.02 -25.53 42.62
CA PRO A 437 -25.16 -24.30 43.40
C PRO A 437 -24.36 -24.30 44.71
N ASN A 438 -23.99 -25.47 45.24
CA ASN A 438 -23.23 -25.63 46.49
C ASN A 438 -21.71 -25.61 46.30
N SER A 439 -21.23 -25.28 45.10
CA SER A 439 -19.80 -25.28 44.78
C SER A 439 -19.10 -24.04 45.35
N ASP A 440 -17.88 -24.21 45.85
CA ASP A 440 -17.02 -23.10 46.23
C ASP A 440 -16.38 -22.45 45.00
N TRP A 441 -16.96 -21.33 44.56
CA TRP A 441 -16.46 -20.58 43.41
C TRP A 441 -15.21 -19.77 43.69
N SER A 442 -14.84 -19.59 44.96
CA SER A 442 -13.61 -18.89 45.32
C SER A 442 -12.39 -19.72 44.91
N ASP A 443 -12.42 -21.04 45.17
CA ASP A 443 -11.42 -22.00 44.72
C ASP A 443 -11.33 -22.05 43.18
N LEU A 444 -12.46 -22.10 42.48
CA LEU A 444 -12.46 -22.13 41.01
C LEU A 444 -12.02 -20.81 40.37
N SER A 445 -12.13 -19.69 41.09
CA SER A 445 -11.88 -18.36 40.53
C SER A 445 -10.44 -18.18 40.02
N VAL A 446 -9.46 -18.80 40.68
CA VAL A 446 -8.05 -18.74 40.28
C VAL A 446 -7.83 -19.50 38.97
N TRP A 447 -8.35 -20.72 38.87
CA TRP A 447 -8.28 -21.52 37.65
C TRP A 447 -9.04 -20.87 36.48
N ILE A 448 -10.25 -20.35 36.70
CA ILE A 448 -11.03 -19.63 35.69
C ILE A 448 -10.29 -18.38 35.19
N LYS A 449 -9.60 -17.63 36.07
CA LYS A 449 -8.76 -16.49 35.68
C LYS A 449 -7.60 -16.93 34.79
N ARG A 450 -6.96 -18.07 35.07
CA ARG A 450 -5.89 -18.64 34.23
C ARG A 450 -6.41 -19.01 32.84
N ILE A 451 -7.57 -19.68 32.75
CA ILE A 451 -8.21 -19.99 31.45
C ILE A 451 -8.49 -18.69 30.69
N ARG A 452 -9.10 -17.70 31.34
CA ARG A 452 -9.43 -16.41 30.70
C ARG A 452 -8.19 -15.71 30.18
N SER A 453 -7.14 -15.60 30.99
CA SER A 453 -5.88 -14.99 30.58
C SER A 453 -5.27 -15.70 29.38
N THR A 454 -5.37 -17.03 29.32
CA THR A 454 -4.87 -17.81 28.17
C THR A 454 -5.67 -17.51 26.90
N ILE A 455 -7.00 -17.43 27.00
CA ILE A 455 -7.88 -17.05 25.88
C ILE A 455 -7.57 -15.63 25.39
N GLU A 456 -7.36 -14.68 26.31
CA GLU A 456 -7.05 -13.28 25.99
C GLU A 456 -5.67 -13.10 25.33
N ASN A 457 -4.74 -14.01 25.60
CA ASN A 457 -3.40 -14.04 25.02
C ASN A 457 -3.35 -14.72 23.64
N PHE A 458 -4.47 -15.25 23.14
CA PHE A 458 -4.48 -15.85 21.81
C PHE A 458 -4.09 -14.82 20.74
N PRO A 459 -3.25 -15.22 19.75
CA PRO A 459 -2.85 -14.31 18.70
C PRO A 459 -4.08 -13.87 17.88
N SER A 460 -4.15 -12.57 17.60
CA SER A 460 -5.06 -12.03 16.59
C SER A 460 -4.35 -11.94 15.24
N TRP A 461 -5.13 -12.07 14.16
CA TRP A 461 -4.67 -11.93 12.78
C TRP A 461 -3.95 -10.59 12.61
N GLU A 462 -4.55 -9.51 13.10
CA GLU A 462 -3.98 -8.17 12.95
C GLU A 462 -2.66 -7.98 13.70
N ALA A 463 -2.50 -8.60 14.88
CA ALA A 463 -1.22 -8.59 15.59
C ALA A 463 -0.16 -9.41 14.83
N VAL A 464 -0.54 -10.58 14.30
CA VAL A 464 0.38 -11.41 13.51
C VAL A 464 0.75 -10.72 12.19
N ARG A 465 -0.21 -10.12 11.49
CA ARG A 465 -0.02 -9.39 10.24
C ARG A 465 1.01 -8.27 10.40
N ARG A 466 0.80 -7.38 11.38
CA ARG A 466 1.75 -6.30 11.69
C ARG A 466 3.15 -6.84 11.98
N ASN A 467 3.26 -7.77 12.94
CA ASN A 467 4.56 -8.33 13.32
C ASN A 467 5.29 -9.04 12.17
N THR A 468 4.54 -9.73 11.29
CA THR A 468 5.11 -10.51 10.19
C THR A 468 5.55 -9.62 9.03
N LEU A 469 4.77 -8.60 8.69
CA LEU A 469 5.06 -7.73 7.54
C LEU A 469 6.00 -6.57 7.92
N ASP A 470 5.81 -5.97 9.10
CA ASP A 470 6.66 -4.86 9.56
C ASP A 470 8.06 -5.36 9.95
N GLY A 471 8.17 -6.62 10.40
CA GLY A 471 9.45 -7.26 10.73
C GLY A 471 10.35 -7.59 9.54
N ILE A 472 9.83 -7.53 8.30
CA ILE A 472 10.60 -7.73 7.07
C ILE A 472 11.23 -6.41 6.58
N GLY A 473 10.79 -5.26 7.14
CA GLY A 473 11.24 -3.93 6.74
C GLY A 473 12.40 -3.33 7.55
N ASN A 474 12.95 -4.06 8.53
CA ASN A 474 14.07 -3.62 9.38
C ASN A 474 15.36 -4.38 9.09
#